data_AF-A0A814DDY0-F1
#
_entry.id   AF-A0A814DDY0-F1
#
_cell.length_a   1.000
_cell.length_b   1.000
_cell.length_c   1.000
_cell.angle_alpha   90.00
_cell.angle_beta   90.00
_cell.angle_gamma   90.00
#
_symmetry.space_group_name_H-M   'P 1'
#
loop_
_entity.id
_entity.type
_entity.pdbx_description
1 polymer ?
#
loop_
_entity_poly.entity_id
_entity_poly.type
_entity_poly.pdbx_seq_one_letter_code
_entity_poly.pdbx_strand_id
1 'polypeptide(L)'
;MSDTPSTSSGIKQFLTEDQIEIERQRRQADWERVRSATDPIEAPAAVFDSRSLYDKLKEQHDAKKKEFLDMWAAKNSIRGLDEDETSFLARIDKAKTEKQRQLKQMEQEEIEELKISFFTLLISMKISL
;
A
#
# COMPACT_ATOMS: atom_id res chain seq x y z
N MET A 1 -42.43 -24.94 22.06
CA MET A 1 -41.35 -24.13 22.65
C MET A 1 -40.06 -24.90 22.47
N SER A 2 -39.15 -24.40 21.63
CA SER A 2 -37.75 -24.86 21.62
C SER A 2 -36.92 -23.76 20.98
N ASP A 3 -36.22 -23.02 21.85
CA ASP A 3 -35.42 -21.86 21.51
C ASP A 3 -34.28 -22.25 20.56
N THR A 4 -34.13 -21.52 19.45
CA THR A 4 -32.93 -21.57 18.61
C THR A 4 -31.89 -20.61 19.17
N PRO A 5 -30.72 -21.05 19.64
CA PRO A 5 -29.70 -20.13 20.10
C PRO A 5 -29.03 -19.47 18.88
N SER A 6 -29.35 -18.19 18.68
CA SER A 6 -28.61 -17.28 17.81
C SER A 6 -27.13 -17.29 18.25
N THR A 7 -26.30 -18.01 17.51
CA THR A 7 -24.89 -18.18 17.80
C THR A 7 -24.13 -17.02 17.17
N SER A 8 -23.69 -16.08 18.00
CA SER A 8 -22.80 -15.01 17.62
C SER A 8 -21.47 -15.60 17.12
N SER A 9 -21.06 -15.10 15.96
CA SER A 9 -19.79 -15.42 15.30
C SER A 9 -18.62 -15.05 16.23
N GLY A 10 -17.89 -16.03 16.77
CA GLY A 10 -16.66 -15.75 17.51
C GLY A 10 -16.10 -16.83 18.42
N ILE A 11 -16.87 -17.82 18.85
CA ILE A 11 -16.37 -18.95 19.65
C ILE A 11 -16.80 -20.25 18.97
N LYS A 12 -15.82 -21.01 18.48
CA LYS A 12 -16.08 -22.35 17.92
C LYS A 12 -16.55 -23.23 19.08
N GLN A 13 -17.82 -23.63 19.05
CA GLN A 13 -18.38 -24.56 20.04
C GLN A 13 -17.60 -25.88 19.99
N PHE A 14 -17.40 -26.51 21.16
CA PHE A 14 -16.84 -27.85 21.22
C PHE A 14 -17.78 -28.82 20.51
N LEU A 15 -17.21 -29.68 19.66
CA LEU A 15 -17.97 -30.72 18.97
C LEU A 15 -18.18 -31.90 19.91
N THR A 16 -19.42 -32.36 20.01
CA THR A 16 -19.76 -33.59 20.75
C THR A 16 -19.53 -34.80 19.85
N GLU A 17 -19.23 -35.97 20.43
CA GLU A 17 -19.04 -37.23 19.70
C GLU A 17 -20.20 -37.54 18.73
N ASP A 18 -21.45 -37.34 19.19
CA ASP A 18 -22.64 -37.54 18.36
C ASP A 18 -22.63 -36.69 17.08
N GLN A 19 -22.10 -35.45 17.15
CA GLN A 19 -22.01 -34.56 15.99
C GLN A 19 -20.92 -35.02 15.02
N ILE A 20 -19.82 -35.57 15.53
CA ILE A 20 -18.72 -36.12 14.71
C ILE A 20 -19.22 -37.35 13.94
N GLU A 21 -20.01 -38.19 14.60
CA GLU A 21 -20.58 -39.39 13.98
C GLU A 21 -21.63 -39.04 12.91
N ILE A 22 -22.51 -38.06 13.18
CA ILE A 22 -23.46 -37.55 12.17
C ILE A 22 -22.71 -37.02 10.93
N GLU A 23 -21.62 -36.28 11.12
CA GLU A 23 -20.81 -35.77 10.01
C GLU A 23 -20.05 -36.88 9.27
N ARG A 24 -19.63 -37.95 9.96
CA ARG A 24 -19.04 -39.14 9.33
C ARG A 24 -20.06 -39.87 8.45
N GLN A 25 -21.28 -40.04 8.93
CA GLN A 25 -22.36 -40.67 8.19
C GLN A 25 -22.78 -39.85 6.97
N ARG A 26 -22.88 -38.52 7.09
CA ARG A 26 -23.14 -37.62 5.95
C ARG A 26 -22.09 -37.76 4.86
N ARG A 27 -20.81 -37.74 5.24
CA ARG A 27 -19.69 -37.92 4.32
C ARG A 27 -19.76 -39.28 3.62
N GLN A 28 -20.09 -40.33 4.35
CA GLN A 28 -20.24 -41.68 3.80
C GLN A 28 -21.40 -41.74 2.79
N ALA A 29 -22.56 -41.16 3.12
CA ALA A 29 -23.70 -41.11 2.20
C ALA A 29 -23.41 -40.28 0.94
N ASP A 30 -22.68 -39.17 1.08
CA ASP A 30 -22.25 -38.36 -0.07
C ASP A 30 -21.22 -39.08 -0.93
N TRP A 31 -20.33 -39.85 -0.30
CA TRP A 31 -19.38 -40.69 -0.99
C TRP A 31 -20.08 -41.78 -1.78
N GLU A 32 -20.99 -42.53 -1.17
CA GLU A 32 -21.76 -43.59 -1.83
C GLU A 32 -22.53 -43.10 -3.06
N ARG A 33 -22.93 -41.83 -3.08
CA ARG A 33 -23.60 -41.20 -4.24
C ARG A 33 -22.68 -41.00 -5.43
N VAL A 34 -21.40 -40.73 -5.20
CA VAL A 34 -20.40 -40.39 -6.23
C VAL A 34 -19.41 -41.54 -6.49
N ARG A 35 -19.42 -42.56 -5.62
CA ARG A 35 -18.50 -43.71 -5.63
C ARG A 35 -18.69 -44.60 -6.86
N SER A 36 -17.59 -44.94 -7.52
CA SER A 36 -17.54 -45.95 -8.59
C SER A 36 -17.18 -47.34 -8.05
N ALA A 37 -17.38 -48.40 -8.85
CA ALA A 37 -17.14 -49.79 -8.41
C ALA A 37 -15.68 -50.10 -8.00
N THR A 38 -14.73 -49.27 -8.41
CA THR A 38 -13.30 -49.37 -8.10
C THR A 38 -12.87 -48.60 -6.86
N ASP A 39 -13.74 -47.72 -6.35
CA ASP A 39 -13.39 -46.79 -5.28
C ASP A 39 -13.61 -47.43 -3.89
N PRO A 40 -12.85 -47.01 -2.86
CA PRO A 40 -12.97 -47.52 -1.50
C PRO A 40 -14.40 -47.46 -0.97
N ILE A 41 -14.81 -48.49 -0.21
CA ILE A 41 -16.16 -48.56 0.38
C ILE A 41 -16.34 -47.45 1.42
N GLU A 42 -15.32 -47.18 2.24
CA GLU A 42 -15.36 -46.10 3.23
C GLU A 42 -14.90 -44.77 2.63
N ALA A 43 -15.62 -43.70 2.97
CA ALA A 43 -15.29 -42.34 2.59
C ALA A 43 -13.92 -41.95 3.18
N PRO A 44 -13.03 -41.34 2.38
CA PRO A 44 -11.75 -40.86 2.88
C PRO A 44 -11.90 -39.97 4.12
N ALA A 45 -11.00 -40.14 5.09
CA ALA A 45 -10.95 -39.31 6.28
C ALA A 45 -10.73 -37.84 5.88
N ALA A 46 -11.34 -36.92 6.64
CA ALA A 46 -11.15 -35.49 6.42
C ALA A 46 -9.66 -35.14 6.49
N VAL A 47 -9.17 -34.38 5.51
CA VAL A 47 -7.78 -33.94 5.47
C VAL A 47 -7.50 -33.08 6.69
N PHE A 48 -6.67 -33.60 7.59
CA PHE A 48 -6.21 -32.87 8.76
C PHE A 48 -5.15 -31.84 8.31
N ASP A 49 -5.40 -30.56 8.60
CA ASP A 49 -4.41 -29.51 8.33
C ASP A 49 -3.26 -29.62 9.34
N SER A 50 -2.15 -30.22 8.87
CA SER A 50 -0.95 -30.51 9.64
C SER A 50 -0.13 -29.27 10.03
N ARG A 51 -0.51 -28.07 9.56
CA ARG A 51 0.17 -26.82 9.94
C ARG A 51 -0.05 -26.53 11.42
N SER A 52 0.96 -25.95 12.05
CA SER A 52 0.84 -25.55 13.45
C SER A 52 -0.20 -24.44 13.60
N LEU A 53 -0.75 -24.29 14.80
CA LEU A 53 -1.65 -23.18 15.10
C LEU A 53 -0.98 -21.82 14.84
N TYR A 54 0.32 -21.72 15.12
CA TYR A 54 1.13 -20.53 14.85
C TYR A 54 1.13 -20.17 13.37
N ASP A 55 1.36 -21.14 12.48
CA ASP A 55 1.41 -20.88 11.03
C ASP A 55 0.07 -20.34 10.52
N LYS A 56 -1.04 -20.89 11.00
CA LYS A 56 -2.40 -20.45 10.63
C LYS A 56 -2.69 -19.03 11.11
N LEU A 57 -2.34 -18.71 12.36
CA LEU A 57 -2.54 -17.36 12.91
C LEU A 57 -1.63 -16.35 12.22
N LYS A 58 -0.39 -16.74 11.94
CA LYS A 58 0.57 -15.90 11.22
C LYS A 58 0.09 -15.58 9.82
N GLU A 59 -0.39 -16.57 9.07
CA GLU A 59 -0.96 -16.35 7.74
C GLU A 59 -2.15 -15.40 7.79
N GLN A 60 -3.09 -15.58 8.74
CA GLN A 60 -4.22 -14.67 8.90
C GLN A 60 -3.80 -13.24 9.28
N HIS A 61 -2.81 -13.11 10.15
CA HIS A 61 -2.27 -11.82 10.56
C HIS A 61 -1.57 -11.12 9.38
N ASP A 62 -0.71 -11.85 8.67
CA ASP A 62 0.08 -11.32 7.57
C ASP A 62 -0.81 -10.97 6.37
N ALA A 63 -1.88 -11.75 6.11
CA ALA A 63 -2.90 -11.42 5.12
C ALA A 63 -3.59 -10.09 5.45
N LYS A 64 -4.10 -9.92 6.67
CA LYS A 64 -4.72 -8.65 7.11
C LYS A 64 -3.74 -7.48 7.05
N LYS A 65 -2.49 -7.71 7.44
CA LYS A 65 -1.44 -6.68 7.38
C LYS A 65 -1.17 -6.28 5.93
N LYS A 66 -1.08 -7.24 5.01
CA LYS A 66 -0.89 -6.98 3.58
C LYS A 66 -2.06 -6.19 3.00
N GLU A 67 -3.29 -6.62 3.27
CA GLU A 67 -4.51 -5.90 2.83
C GLU A 67 -4.53 -4.46 3.34
N PHE A 68 -4.21 -4.26 4.62
CA PHE A 68 -4.10 -2.91 5.19
C PHE A 68 -3.03 -2.07 4.51
N LEU A 69 -1.84 -2.63 4.28
CA LEU A 69 -0.75 -1.92 3.61
C LEU A 69 -1.09 -1.59 2.16
N ASP A 70 -1.68 -2.52 1.42
CA ASP A 70 -2.10 -2.31 0.04
C ASP A 70 -3.18 -1.20 -0.05
N MET A 71 -4.18 -1.23 0.85
CA MET A 71 -5.20 -0.19 0.95
C MET A 71 -4.61 1.16 1.37
N TRP A 72 -3.70 1.16 2.34
CA TRP A 72 -3.07 2.38 2.84
C TRP A 72 -2.16 3.00 1.78
N ALA A 73 -1.38 2.17 1.06
CA ALA A 73 -0.55 2.60 -0.04
C ALA A 73 -1.38 3.13 -1.21
N ALA A 74 -2.46 2.43 -1.60
CA ALA A 74 -3.37 2.91 -2.63
C ALA A 74 -4.04 4.23 -2.22
N LYS A 75 -4.50 4.33 -0.96
CA LYS A 75 -5.09 5.56 -0.41
C LYS A 75 -4.09 6.71 -0.44
N ASN A 76 -2.84 6.49 -0.01
CA ASN A 76 -1.82 7.54 -0.02
C ASN A 76 -1.32 7.88 -1.42
N SER A 77 -1.23 6.90 -2.32
CA SER A 77 -0.85 7.14 -3.72
C SER A 77 -1.89 7.98 -4.46
N ILE A 78 -3.15 7.91 -4.05
CA ILE A 78 -4.26 8.69 -4.62
C ILE A 78 -4.58 9.92 -3.76
N ARG A 79 -4.03 10.01 -2.53
CA ARG A 79 -4.13 11.18 -1.66
C ARG A 79 -3.31 12.29 -2.33
N GLY A 80 -3.98 13.08 -3.17
CA GLY A 80 -3.42 14.30 -3.74
C GLY A 80 -2.87 15.22 -2.65
N LEU A 81 -2.11 16.21 -3.08
CA LEU A 81 -1.56 17.21 -2.18
C LEU A 81 -2.71 17.95 -1.47
N ASP A 82 -2.61 18.10 -0.16
CA ASP A 82 -3.59 18.89 0.59
C ASP A 82 -3.42 20.40 0.32
N GLU A 83 -4.40 21.20 0.76
CA GLU A 83 -4.41 22.65 0.51
C GLU A 83 -3.17 23.35 1.12
N ASP A 84 -2.70 22.86 2.27
CA ASP A 84 -1.52 23.39 2.92
C ASP A 84 -0.24 23.01 2.16
N GLU A 85 -0.10 21.75 1.74
CA GLU A 85 1.00 21.24 0.91
C GLU A 85 1.09 21.97 -0.43
N THR A 86 -0.04 22.19 -1.11
CA THR A 86 -0.06 22.95 -2.38
C THR A 86 0.32 24.41 -2.16
N SER A 87 -0.16 25.06 -1.09
CA SER A 87 0.23 26.43 -0.74
C SER A 87 1.73 26.54 -0.43
N PHE A 88 2.30 25.53 0.22
CA PHE A 88 3.72 25.44 0.54
C PHE A 88 4.57 25.32 -0.73
N LEU A 89 4.20 24.42 -1.64
CA LEU A 89 4.89 24.28 -2.93
C LEU A 89 4.82 25.58 -3.75
N ALA A 90 3.65 26.25 -3.78
CA ALA A 90 3.50 27.54 -4.44
C ALA A 90 4.40 28.64 -3.84
N ARG A 91 4.60 28.64 -2.51
CA ARG A 91 5.54 29.56 -1.85
C ARG A 91 6.99 29.25 -2.23
N ILE A 92 7.38 27.98 -2.26
CA ILE A 92 8.72 27.55 -2.68
C ILE A 92 8.99 27.97 -4.12
N ASP A 93 8.04 27.73 -5.02
CA ASP A 93 8.22 28.08 -6.44
C ASP A 93 8.32 29.58 -6.66
N LYS A 94 7.51 30.37 -5.94
CA LYS A 94 7.66 31.83 -5.91
C LYS A 94 9.05 32.24 -5.42
N ALA A 95 9.53 31.66 -4.32
CA ALA A 95 10.85 31.97 -3.77
C ALA A 95 12.00 31.59 -4.73
N LYS A 96 11.91 30.44 -5.41
CA LYS A 96 12.88 30.02 -6.43
C LYS A 96 12.89 30.97 -7.61
N THR A 97 11.71 31.32 -8.12
CA THR A 97 11.56 32.21 -9.27
C THR A 97 12.12 33.60 -8.95
N GLU A 98 11.82 34.12 -7.77
CA GLU A 98 12.35 35.41 -7.30
C GLU A 98 13.87 35.38 -7.17
N LYS A 99 14.43 34.34 -6.56
CA LYS A 99 15.89 34.17 -6.48
C LYS A 99 16.54 34.09 -7.86
N GLN A 100 15.95 33.35 -8.80
CA GLN A 100 16.46 33.28 -10.18
C GLN A 100 16.37 34.63 -10.89
N ARG A 101 15.29 35.39 -10.67
CA ARG A 101 15.14 36.74 -11.20
C ARG A 101 16.23 37.67 -10.66
N GLN A 102 16.46 37.67 -9.36
CA GLN A 102 17.49 38.48 -8.71
C GLN A 102 18.88 38.15 -9.24
N LEU A 103 19.22 36.87 -9.35
CA LEU A 103 20.51 36.45 -9.92
C LEU A 103 20.69 36.95 -11.36
N LYS A 104 19.66 36.86 -12.21
CA LYS A 104 19.70 37.38 -13.58
C LYS A 104 19.84 38.90 -13.64
N GLN A 105 19.20 39.62 -12.71
CA GLN A 105 19.32 41.08 -12.63
C GLN A 105 20.75 41.48 -12.24
N MET A 106 21.30 40.85 -11.20
CA MET A 106 22.68 41.11 -10.76
C MET A 106 23.70 40.75 -11.85
N GLU A 107 23.52 39.63 -12.55
CA GLU A 107 24.39 39.24 -13.66
C GLU A 107 24.33 40.27 -14.80
N GLN A 108 23.14 40.77 -15.13
CA GLN A 108 22.98 41.79 -16.18
C GLN A 108 23.64 43.12 -15.78
N GLU A 109 23.48 43.54 -14.54
CA GLU A 109 24.12 44.74 -13.99
C GLU A 109 25.65 44.61 -14.05
N GLU A 110 26.21 43.48 -13.62
CA GLU A 110 27.66 43.21 -13.69
C GLU A 110 28.17 43.25 -15.15
N ILE A 111 27.42 42.66 -16.09
CA ILE A 111 27.77 42.70 -17.51
C ILE A 111 27.77 44.15 -18.05
N GLU A 112 26.81 44.98 -17.64
CA GLU A 112 26.73 46.38 -18.05
C GLU A 112 27.88 47.22 -17.48
N GLU A 113 28.22 47.03 -16.21
CA GLU A 113 29.37 47.67 -15.58
C GLU A 113 30.69 47.28 -16.26
N LEU A 114 30.88 45.98 -16.56
CA LEU A 114 32.04 45.49 -17.29
C LEU A 114 32.12 46.07 -18.71
N LYS A 115 30.99 46.22 -19.41
CA LYS A 115 30.96 46.87 -20.73
C LYS A 115 31.36 48.34 -20.65
N ILE A 116 30.87 49.08 -19.65
CA ILE A 116 31.22 50.49 -19.45
C ILE A 116 32.71 50.62 -19.12
N SER A 117 33.21 49.84 -18.15
CA SER A 117 34.62 49.81 -17.75
C SER A 117 35.55 49.46 -18.92
N PHE A 118 35.17 48.47 -19.72
CA PHE A 118 35.92 48.09 -20.92
C PHE A 118 35.98 49.24 -21.96
N PHE A 119 34.85 49.92 -22.18
CA PHE A 119 34.78 51.02 -23.13
C PHE A 119 35.59 52.25 -22.66
N THR A 120 35.53 52.60 -21.37
CA THR A 120 36.32 53.71 -20.81
C THR A 120 37.82 53.43 -20.90
N LEU A 121 38.26 52.20 -20.63
CA LEU A 121 39.65 51.78 -20.77
C LEU A 121 40.14 51.85 -22.24
N LEU A 122 39.30 51.44 -23.20
CA LEU A 122 39.64 51.55 -24.62
C LEU A 122 39.79 53.00 -25.08
N ILE A 123 38.93 53.91 -24.61
CA ILE A 123 39.03 55.33 -24.92
C ILE A 123 40.30 55.92 -24.31
N SER A 124 40.61 55.63 -23.04
CA SER A 124 41.80 56.18 -22.38
C SER A 124 43.11 55.68 -23.01
N MET A 125 43.16 54.41 -23.44
CA MET A 125 44.29 53.88 -24.22
C MET A 125 44.45 54.58 -25.57
N LYS A 126 43.36 54.85 -26.31
CA LYS A 126 43.43 55.53 -27.61
C LYS A 126 43.86 56.99 -27.53
N ILE A 127 43.52 57.68 -26.45
CA ILE A 127 43.92 59.09 -26.23
C ILE A 127 45.40 59.17 -25.78
N SER A 128 45.95 58.11 -25.19
CA SER A 128 47.34 58.07 -24.71
C SER A 128 48.36 57.59 -25.74
N LEU A 129 47.95 57.18 -26.96
CA LEU A 129 48.82 56.86 -28.10
C LEU A 129 48.88 58.03 -29.08
#